data_AF-A0A938NYI1-F1
#
_entry.id   AF-A0A938NYI1-F1
#
_cell.length_a   1.000
_cell.length_b   1.000
_cell.length_c   1.000
_cell.angle_alpha   90.00
_cell.angle_beta   90.00
_cell.angle_gamma   90.00
#
_symmetry.space_group_name_H-M   'P 1'
#
loop_
_entity.id
_entity.type
_entity.pdbx_description
1 polymer ?
#
loop_
_entity_poly.entity_id
_entity_poly.type
_entity_poly.pdbx_seq_one_letter_code
_entity_poly.pdbx_strand_id
1 'polypeptide(L)'
;MVIWHNTVDASRIPEYVSPGQDVELWIGTYPIEGGQSVWLELTLRKADGKEMSCKMPAQWHSNNEQRNNSYWRALLGTFEAGDRVEYRIFGSHDDELVSCDETYSFEVS
;
A
#
# COMPACT_ATOMS: atom_id res chain seq x y z
N MET A 1 3.94 -15.19 7.60
CA MET A 1 3.51 -13.78 7.69
C MET A 1 2.08 -13.63 7.21
N VAL A 2 1.29 -12.76 7.85
CA VAL A 2 -0.03 -12.29 7.41
C VAL A 2 0.12 -10.81 7.05
N ILE A 3 -0.57 -10.35 6.00
CA ILE A 3 -0.57 -8.95 5.56
C ILE A 3 -2.01 -8.44 5.50
N TRP A 4 -2.24 -7.21 5.94
CA TRP A 4 -3.54 -6.55 5.78
C TRP A 4 -3.39 -5.06 5.45
N HIS A 5 -4.43 -4.52 4.82
CA HIS A 5 -4.58 -3.14 4.45
C HIS A 5 -6.06 -2.75 4.40
N ASN A 6 -6.33 -1.46 4.28
CA ASN A 6 -7.66 -0.86 4.25
C ASN A 6 -8.52 -1.21 5.48
N THR A 7 -7.87 -1.19 6.65
CA THR A 7 -8.50 -1.40 7.97
C THR A 7 -8.27 -0.15 8.84
N VAL A 8 -8.92 -0.09 10.01
CA VAL A 8 -8.86 1.09 10.90
C VAL A 8 -7.44 1.45 11.32
N ASP A 9 -6.56 0.46 11.51
CA ASP A 9 -5.17 0.67 11.94
C ASP A 9 -4.15 0.61 10.79
N ALA A 10 -4.60 0.28 9.58
CA ALA A 10 -3.77 0.21 8.38
C ALA A 10 -4.57 0.67 7.15
N SER A 11 -4.89 1.96 7.09
CA SER A 11 -5.75 2.57 6.05
C SER A 11 -4.96 3.27 4.95
N ARG A 12 -5.66 3.68 3.89
CA ARG A 12 -5.19 4.69 2.94
C ARG A 12 -5.57 6.08 3.44
N ILE A 13 -4.63 7.02 3.34
CA ILE A 13 -4.82 8.42 3.73
C ILE A 13 -4.44 9.31 2.55
N PRO A 14 -5.31 10.25 2.10
CA PRO A 14 -6.70 10.41 2.53
C PRO A 14 -7.59 9.27 2.00
N GLU A 15 -8.78 9.08 2.57
CA GLU A 15 -9.77 8.11 2.07
C GLU A 15 -10.38 8.55 0.73
N TYR A 16 -10.63 9.84 0.54
CA TYR A 16 -11.03 10.43 -0.73
C TYR A 16 -9.89 11.32 -1.23
N VAL A 17 -9.38 11.03 -2.43
CA VAL A 17 -8.20 11.70 -2.96
C VAL A 17 -8.63 12.81 -3.90
N SER A 18 -8.23 14.04 -3.57
CA SER A 18 -8.33 15.18 -4.47
C SER A 18 -7.00 15.46 -5.17
N PRO A 19 -7.02 16.15 -6.32
CA PRO A 19 -5.83 16.45 -7.09
C PRO A 19 -4.75 17.15 -6.26
N GLY A 20 -3.50 16.70 -6.41
CA GLY A 20 -2.36 17.29 -5.70
C GLY A 20 -2.26 16.91 -4.22
N GLN A 21 -3.15 16.08 -3.67
CA GLN A 21 -2.99 15.53 -2.32
C GLN A 21 -2.00 14.36 -2.31
N ASP A 22 -1.12 14.34 -1.32
CA ASP A 22 -0.26 13.20 -1.08
C ASP A 22 -1.09 12.00 -0.61
N VAL A 23 -0.86 10.86 -1.25
CA VAL A 23 -1.48 9.59 -0.87
C VAL A 23 -0.47 8.70 -0.17
N GLU A 24 -0.88 8.20 0.98
CA GLU A 24 -0.12 7.30 1.82
C GLU A 24 -0.93 6.04 2.11
N LEU A 25 -0.24 4.90 2.11
CA LEU A 25 -0.81 3.61 2.50
C LEU A 25 -0.13 3.09 3.75
N TRP A 26 -0.94 2.74 4.75
CA TRP A 26 -0.50 1.98 5.92
C TRP A 26 -0.79 0.51 5.73
N ILE A 27 0.20 -0.34 6.02
CA ILE A 27 0.11 -1.78 5.82
C ILE A 27 0.54 -2.46 7.10
N GLY A 28 -0.25 -3.42 7.57
CA GLY A 28 0.08 -4.21 8.75
C GLY A 28 0.61 -5.59 8.37
N THR A 29 1.58 -6.09 9.13
CA THR A 29 2.03 -7.47 9.08
C THR A 29 2.03 -8.12 10.46
N TYR A 30 1.83 -9.43 10.48
CA TYR A 30 1.90 -10.27 11.69
C TYR A 30 2.61 -11.59 11.37
N PRO A 31 3.41 -12.14 12.29
CA PRO A 31 3.88 -11.53 13.55
C PRO A 31 5.02 -10.52 13.31
N ILE A 32 5.58 -9.94 14.37
CA ILE A 32 6.86 -9.21 14.30
C ILE A 32 8.00 -10.21 14.14
N GLU A 33 8.61 -10.24 12.95
CA GLU A 33 9.76 -11.10 12.63
C GLU A 33 10.79 -10.33 11.79
N GLY A 34 12.06 -10.73 11.91
CA GLY A 34 13.11 -10.29 10.98
C GLY A 34 12.90 -10.89 9.58
N GLY A 35 13.60 -10.35 8.57
CA GLY A 35 13.52 -10.89 7.21
C GLY A 35 12.24 -10.54 6.44
N GLN A 36 11.33 -9.77 7.04
CA GLN A 36 10.11 -9.31 6.36
C GLN A 36 10.39 -8.18 5.36
N SER A 37 9.68 -8.19 4.23
CA SER A 37 9.63 -7.10 3.26
C SER A 37 8.20 -6.90 2.77
N VAL A 38 7.82 -5.66 2.46
CA VAL A 38 6.48 -5.31 1.96
C VAL A 38 6.62 -4.38 0.74
N TRP A 39 5.83 -4.62 -0.29
CA TRP A 39 5.78 -3.78 -1.49
C TRP A 39 4.40 -3.77 -2.11
N LEU A 40 4.21 -2.84 -3.04
CA LEU A 40 3.03 -2.74 -3.88
C LEU A 40 3.39 -3.03 -5.33
N GLU A 41 2.45 -3.60 -6.05
CA GLU A 41 2.37 -3.45 -7.49
C GLU A 41 1.20 -2.53 -7.79
N LEU A 42 1.46 -1.40 -8.44
CA LEU A 42 0.48 -0.38 -8.75
C LEU A 42 0.35 -0.19 -10.26
N THR A 43 -0.87 0.11 -10.70
CA THR A 43 -1.19 0.56 -12.05
C THR A 43 -1.92 1.89 -11.95
N LEU A 44 -1.35 2.93 -12.56
CA LEU A 44 -1.94 4.25 -12.72
C LEU A 44 -2.47 4.38 -14.15
N ARG A 45 -3.77 4.64 -14.27
CA ARG A 45 -4.41 5.06 -15.52
C ARG A 45 -4.66 6.56 -15.45
N LYS A 46 -4.01 7.31 -16.32
CA LYS A 46 -4.20 8.75 -16.44
C LYS A 46 -5.48 9.09 -17.18
N ALA A 47 -6.00 10.29 -16.94
CA ALA A 47 -7.19 10.80 -17.63
C ALA A 47 -7.03 10.86 -19.18
N ASP A 48 -5.79 10.97 -19.68
CA ASP A 48 -5.47 10.95 -21.11
C ASP A 48 -5.44 9.53 -21.72
N GLY A 49 -5.71 8.49 -20.93
CA GLY A 49 -5.69 7.09 -21.34
C GLY A 49 -4.32 6.42 -21.23
N LYS A 50 -3.26 7.13 -20.81
CA LYS A 50 -1.95 6.51 -20.59
C LYS A 50 -1.98 5.63 -19.35
N GLU A 51 -1.42 4.43 -19.47
CA GLU A 51 -1.25 3.50 -18.34
C GLU A 51 0.23 3.38 -17.97
N MET A 52 0.51 3.32 -16.66
CA MET A 52 1.84 3.08 -16.11
C MET A 52 1.73 2.09 -14.96
N SER A 53 2.62 1.11 -14.90
CA SER A 53 2.71 0.18 -13.78
C SER A 53 4.09 0.23 -13.14
N CYS A 54 4.15 0.13 -11.82
CA CYS A 54 5.41 0.01 -11.11
C CYS A 54 5.29 -0.82 -9.84
N LYS A 55 6.43 -1.37 -9.42
CA LYS A 55 6.62 -2.00 -8.12
C LYS A 55 7.23 -0.98 -7.17
N MET A 56 6.63 -0.80 -5.99
CA MET A 56 7.05 0.22 -5.04
C MET A 56 7.23 -0.36 -3.64
N PRO A 57 8.39 -0.16 -2.98
CA PRO A 57 8.60 -0.69 -1.64
C PRO A 57 7.78 0.08 -0.60
N ALA A 58 7.22 -0.64 0.38
CA ALA A 58 6.75 -0.03 1.61
C ALA A 58 7.91 -0.03 2.62
N GLN A 59 8.06 1.09 3.33
CA GLN A 59 9.10 1.26 4.34
C GLN A 59 8.57 0.80 5.69
N TRP A 60 9.38 0.05 6.45
CA TRP A 60 9.04 -0.26 7.84
C TRP A 60 8.90 1.05 8.63
N HIS A 61 7.90 1.14 9.49
CA HIS A 61 7.64 2.32 10.30
C HIS A 61 7.72 2.05 11.80
N SER A 62 6.97 1.06 12.30
CA SER A 62 6.86 0.83 13.75
C SER A 62 6.28 -0.54 14.08
N ASN A 63 6.61 -1.04 15.27
CA ASN A 63 5.98 -2.21 15.85
C ASN A 63 4.92 -1.83 16.90
N ASN A 64 3.90 -2.66 17.02
CA ASN A 64 3.04 -2.73 18.18
C ASN A 64 3.30 -4.05 18.92
N GLU A 65 4.21 -4.00 19.89
CA GLU A 65 4.65 -5.16 20.67
C GLU A 65 3.51 -5.83 21.45
N GLN A 66 2.47 -5.08 21.84
CA GLN A 66 1.32 -5.64 22.56
C GLN A 66 0.45 -6.53 21.67
N ARG A 67 0.38 -6.22 20.37
CA ARG A 67 -0.39 -6.97 19.37
C ARG A 67 0.47 -7.90 18.51
N ASN A 68 1.80 -7.79 18.65
CA ASN A 68 2.78 -8.49 17.82
C ASN A 68 2.62 -8.17 16.32
N ASN A 69 2.38 -6.89 16.00
CA ASN A 69 2.23 -6.40 14.62
C ASN A 69 3.38 -5.48 14.22
N SER A 70 3.77 -5.51 12.95
CA SER A 70 4.61 -4.48 12.32
C SER A 70 3.75 -3.62 11.39
N TYR A 71 4.03 -2.32 11.33
CA TYR A 71 3.37 -1.37 10.43
C TYR A 71 4.38 -0.77 9.46
N TRP A 72 3.94 -0.66 8.21
CA TRP A 72 4.71 -0.21 7.07
C TRP A 72 3.99 0.93 6.37
N ARG A 73 4.75 1.81 5.72
CA ARG A 73 4.23 2.97 5.00
C ARG A 73 4.71 2.98 3.56
N ALA A 74 3.80 3.23 2.62
CA ALA A 74 4.14 3.53 1.24
C ALA A 74 3.58 4.90 0.86
N LEU A 75 4.49 5.79 0.43
CA LEU A 75 4.15 7.13 -0.05
C LEU A 75 3.98 7.05 -1.56
N LEU A 76 2.74 7.10 -2.05
CA LEU A 76 2.46 7.07 -3.49
C LEU A 76 2.72 8.43 -4.16
N GLY A 77 2.74 9.51 -3.37
CA GLY A 77 2.83 10.88 -3.85
C GLY A 77 1.48 11.43 -4.30
N THR A 78 1.51 12.39 -5.22
CA THR A 78 0.34 13.11 -5.69
C THR A 78 -0.15 12.63 -7.06
N PHE A 79 -1.44 12.83 -7.33
CA PHE A 79 -2.08 12.47 -8.60
C PHE A 79 -2.90 13.63 -9.18
N GLU A 80 -3.27 13.52 -10.46
CA GLU A 80 -4.05 14.52 -11.18
C GLU A 80 -5.55 14.15 -11.24
N ALA A 81 -6.42 15.13 -11.50
CA ALA A 81 -7.86 14.89 -11.60
C ALA A 81 -8.20 13.87 -12.70
N GLY A 82 -9.05 12.90 -12.37
CA GLY A 82 -9.44 11.82 -13.29
C GLY A 82 -8.43 10.68 -13.38
N ASP A 83 -7.31 10.74 -12.67
CA ASP A 83 -6.42 9.59 -12.52
C ASP A 83 -7.13 8.48 -11.73
N ARG A 84 -6.90 7.23 -12.16
CA ARG A 84 -7.32 6.02 -11.44
C ARG A 84 -6.11 5.20 -11.05
N VAL A 85 -6.02 4.85 -9.78
CA VAL A 85 -4.96 4.02 -9.23
C VAL A 85 -5.53 2.69 -8.79
N GLU A 86 -4.93 1.60 -9.24
CA GLU A 86 -5.20 0.24 -8.79
C GLU A 86 -3.91 -0.34 -8.20
N TYR A 87 -3.99 -1.04 -7.07
CA TYR A 87 -2.81 -1.64 -6.46
C TYR A 87 -3.12 -2.93 -5.70
N ARG A 88 -2.09 -3.76 -5.60
CA ARG A 88 -2.06 -4.97 -4.78
C ARG A 88 -0.86 -4.91 -3.85
N ILE A 89 -1.03 -5.48 -2.67
CA ILE A 89 0.01 -5.49 -1.64
C ILE A 89 0.58 -6.90 -1.54
N PHE A 90 1.90 -6.93 -1.48
CA PHE A 90 2.69 -8.13 -1.34
C PHE A 90 3.69 -7.95 -0.22
N GLY A 91 4.20 -9.07 0.25
CA GLY A 91 5.38 -9.09 1.07
C GLY A 91 6.04 -10.45 1.01
N SER A 92 7.14 -10.56 1.74
CA SER A 92 7.84 -11.83 1.89
C SER A 92 8.40 -11.97 3.29
N HIS A 93 8.65 -13.21 3.69
CA HIS A 93 9.45 -13.56 4.85
C HIS A 93 10.48 -14.60 4.39
N ASP A 94 11.77 -14.27 4.48
CA ASP A 94 12.86 -15.14 4.00
C ASP A 94 12.62 -15.68 2.58
N ASP A 95 12.25 -14.78 1.66
CA ASP A 95 11.91 -15.03 0.25
C ASP A 95 10.61 -15.81 -0.03
N GLU A 96 9.89 -16.28 1.00
CA GLU A 96 8.54 -16.84 0.83
C GLU A 96 7.53 -15.72 0.56
N LEU A 97 6.95 -15.72 -0.63
CA LEU A 97 5.96 -14.73 -1.08
C LEU A 97 4.63 -14.87 -0.31
N VAL A 98 4.13 -13.75 0.18
CA VAL A 98 2.79 -13.60 0.75
C VAL A 98 2.11 -12.42 0.06
N SER A 99 0.86 -12.59 -0.36
CA SER A 99 0.05 -11.51 -0.94
C SER A 99 -1.19 -11.25 -0.10
N CYS A 100 -1.66 -10.00 -0.12
CA CYS A 100 -3.05 -9.72 0.22
C CYS A 100 -3.93 -10.13 -0.97
N ASP A 101 -5.03 -10.84 -0.71
CA ASP A 101 -5.88 -11.41 -1.77
C ASP A 101 -6.73 -10.35 -2.51
N GLU A 102 -6.78 -9.12 -1.99
CA GLU A 102 -7.61 -8.05 -2.51
C GLU A 102 -6.84 -7.12 -3.48
N THR A 103 -7.56 -6.62 -4.48
CA THR A 103 -7.10 -5.49 -5.31
C THR A 103 -7.82 -4.24 -4.84
N TYR A 104 -7.06 -3.22 -4.49
CA TYR A 104 -7.58 -1.94 -4.05
C TYR A 104 -7.54 -0.93 -5.18
N SER A 105 -8.44 0.06 -5.14
CA SER A 105 -8.43 1.15 -6.11
C SER A 105 -8.99 2.44 -5.53
N PHE A 106 -8.62 3.55 -6.15
CA PHE A 106 -9.26 4.84 -5.96
C PHE A 106 -9.21 5.67 -7.25
N GLU A 107 -10.14 6.60 -7.37
CA GLU A 107 -10.19 7.62 -8.41
C GLU A 107 -9.97 8.99 -7.79
N VAL A 108 -9.30 9.88 -8.52
CA VAL A 108 -8.94 11.22 -8.05
C VAL A 108 -9.99 12.21 -8.53
N SER A 109 -10.71 12.82 -7.58
CA SER A 109 -11.85 13.72 -7.84
C SER A 109 -11.76 15.04 -7.09
#